data_AF-A0A645CB30-F1
#
_entry.id   AF-A0A645CB30-F1
#
_cell.length_a   1.000
_cell.length_b   1.000
_cell.length_c   1.000
_cell.angle_alpha   90.00
_cell.angle_beta   90.00
_cell.angle_gamma   90.00
#
_symmetry.space_group_name_H-M   'P 1'
#
loop_
_entity.id
_entity.type
_entity.pdbx_description
1 polymer ?
#
loop_
_entity_poly.entity_id
_entity_poly.type
_entity_poly.pdbx_seq_one_letter_code
_entity_poly.pdbx_strand_id
1 'polypeptide(L)'
;MDHDAPTEIAENVTVGHQCMLHGCKIEKGALIGMGSTILNHAQIGENSLIGAGSLVTEGKVIPPNVLAFGRPARVIRPLTEEEIQKNQANIQHYIELGQEYLAGKY
;
A
#
# COMPACT_ATOMS: atom_id res chain seq x y z
N MET A 1 -1.95 24.04 3.08
CA MET A 1 -1.97 23.26 4.33
C MET A 1 -3.20 22.40 4.20
N ASP A 2 -3.00 21.10 4.01
CA ASP A 2 -4.04 20.19 3.51
C ASP A 2 -4.75 19.55 4.71
N HIS A 3 -5.26 20.40 5.62
CA HIS A 3 -5.85 19.98 6.89
C HIS A 3 -7.11 19.12 6.73
N ASP A 4 -7.71 19.12 5.53
CA ASP A 4 -8.86 18.34 5.11
C ASP A 4 -8.48 16.97 4.50
N ALA A 5 -7.19 16.67 4.36
CA ALA A 5 -6.68 15.42 3.79
C ALA A 5 -5.74 14.72 4.79
N PRO A 6 -6.26 14.04 5.84
CA PRO A 6 -5.44 13.21 6.70
C PRO A 6 -4.89 12.00 5.92
N THR A 7 -3.73 11.50 6.34
CA THR A 7 -3.23 10.19 5.88
C THR A 7 -3.70 9.12 6.85
N GLU A 8 -4.56 8.22 6.38
CA GLU A 8 -5.11 7.10 7.15
C GLU A 8 -4.56 5.78 6.62
N ILE A 9 -3.96 4.98 7.49
CA ILE A 9 -3.37 3.69 7.14
C ILE A 9 -4.01 2.62 8.04
N ALA A 10 -4.72 1.68 7.43
CA ALA A 10 -5.37 0.58 8.13
C ALA A 10 -4.38 -0.52 8.57
N GLU A 11 -4.89 -1.52 9.28
CA GLU A 11 -4.13 -2.69 9.72
C GLU A 11 -3.55 -3.48 8.53
N ASN A 12 -2.42 -4.14 8.77
CA ASN A 12 -1.80 -5.08 7.83
C ASN A 12 -1.42 -4.44 6.48
N VAL A 13 -1.20 -3.14 6.44
CA VAL A 13 -0.68 -2.47 5.23
C VAL A 13 0.83 -2.64 5.17
N THR A 14 1.35 -3.06 4.00
CA THR A 14 2.79 -3.03 3.73
C THR A 14 3.13 -1.75 2.96
N VAL A 15 3.95 -0.88 3.56
CA VAL A 15 4.51 0.29 2.88
C VAL A 15 5.94 -0.03 2.44
N GLY A 16 6.15 -0.16 1.13
CA GLY A 16 7.45 -0.44 0.56
C GLY A 16 8.45 0.69 0.78
N HIS A 17 9.73 0.38 0.57
CA HIS A 17 10.82 1.34 0.78
C HIS A 17 10.62 2.64 -0.02
N GLN A 18 10.92 3.78 0.59
CA GLN A 18 10.92 5.09 -0.06
C GLN A 18 9.57 5.50 -0.71
N CYS A 19 8.44 5.13 -0.09
CA CYS A 19 7.13 5.63 -0.53
C CYS A 19 6.85 7.05 -0.03
N MET A 20 5.98 7.76 -0.75
CA MET A 20 5.39 9.03 -0.32
C MET A 20 3.87 8.86 -0.21
N LEU A 21 3.34 8.98 1.00
CA LEU A 21 1.91 8.93 1.30
C LEU A 21 1.48 10.31 1.79
N HIS A 22 0.58 10.96 1.06
CA HIS A 22 0.16 12.32 1.36
C HIS A 22 -1.35 12.46 1.22
N GLY A 23 -2.04 12.68 2.35
CA GLY A 23 -3.48 12.91 2.44
C GLY A 23 -4.37 11.82 1.87
N CYS A 24 -3.94 10.56 1.97
CA CYS A 24 -4.61 9.41 1.34
C CYS A 24 -5.14 8.41 2.37
N LYS A 25 -6.09 7.59 1.94
CA LYS A 25 -6.59 6.44 2.71
C LYS A 25 -6.10 5.13 2.12
N ILE A 26 -5.45 4.32 2.95
CA ILE A 26 -4.97 2.98 2.59
C ILE A 26 -5.74 1.95 3.40
N GLU A 27 -6.55 1.14 2.74
CA GLU A 27 -7.39 0.13 3.37
C GLU A 27 -6.60 -1.13 3.74
N LYS A 28 -7.23 -1.97 4.57
CA LYS A 28 -6.60 -3.14 5.21
C LYS A 28 -5.91 -4.05 4.19
N GLY A 29 -4.74 -4.55 4.55
CA GLY A 29 -4.03 -5.55 3.74
C GLY A 29 -3.42 -5.03 2.44
N ALA A 30 -3.55 -3.74 2.09
CA ALA A 30 -2.97 -3.22 0.86
C ALA A 30 -1.42 -3.23 0.91
N LEU A 31 -0.79 -3.36 -0.26
CA LEU A 31 0.66 -3.23 -0.42
C LEU A 31 0.97 -2.05 -1.32
N ILE A 32 1.77 -1.12 -0.80
CA ILE A 32 2.30 0.01 -1.55
C ILE A 32 3.72 -0.35 -2.01
N GLY A 33 3.88 -0.62 -3.30
CA GLY A 33 5.18 -0.98 -3.86
C GLY A 33 6.19 0.14 -3.69
N MET A 34 7.45 -0.24 -3.45
CA MET A 34 8.56 0.69 -3.17
C MET A 34 8.62 1.86 -4.17
N GLY A 35 8.98 3.04 -3.68
CA GLY A 35 9.11 4.25 -4.50
C GLY A 35 7.79 4.82 -5.03
N SER A 36 6.63 4.32 -4.59
CA SER A 36 5.34 4.83 -5.04
C SER A 36 4.96 6.15 -4.35
N THR A 37 4.18 6.96 -5.04
CA THR A 37 3.62 8.22 -4.54
C THR A 37 2.10 8.16 -4.59
N ILE A 38 1.46 8.41 -3.44
CA ILE A 38 0.00 8.43 -3.29
C ILE A 38 -0.39 9.86 -2.85
N LEU A 39 -1.20 10.54 -3.65
CA LEU A 39 -1.59 11.94 -3.45
C LEU A 39 -2.93 12.08 -2.70
N ASN A 40 -3.27 13.34 -2.38
CA ASN A 40 -4.42 13.72 -1.57
C ASN A 40 -5.73 13.07 -2.02
N HIS A 41 -6.57 12.72 -1.06
CA HIS A 41 -7.90 12.11 -1.24
C HIS A 41 -7.91 10.80 -2.06
N ALA A 42 -6.75 10.25 -2.41
CA ALA A 42 -6.67 8.94 -3.03
C ALA A 42 -7.08 7.85 -2.03
N GLN A 43 -7.72 6.81 -2.54
CA GLN A 43 -8.15 5.66 -1.75
C GLN A 43 -7.63 4.37 -2.37
N ILE A 44 -6.90 3.59 -1.60
CA ILE A 44 -6.39 2.28 -2.01
C ILE A 44 -7.22 1.21 -1.31
N GLY A 45 -8.00 0.46 -2.10
CA GLY A 45 -8.91 -0.56 -1.59
C GLY A 45 -8.20 -1.76 -0.96
N GLU A 46 -8.99 -2.53 -0.20
CA GLU A 46 -8.53 -3.69 0.57
C GLU A 46 -7.73 -4.69 -0.27
N ASN A 47 -6.63 -5.20 0.26
CA ASN A 47 -5.74 -6.19 -0.36
C ASN A 47 -5.15 -5.78 -1.72
N SER A 48 -5.33 -4.54 -2.19
CA SER A 48 -4.80 -4.12 -3.49
C SER A 48 -3.30 -3.91 -3.47
N LEU A 49 -2.65 -4.25 -4.58
CA LEU A 49 -1.22 -4.06 -4.78
C LEU A 49 -0.98 -2.87 -5.70
N ILE A 50 -0.23 -1.88 -5.21
CA ILE A 50 0.31 -0.79 -6.04
C ILE A 50 1.71 -1.20 -6.46
N GLY A 51 1.97 -1.39 -7.75
CA GLY A 51 3.30 -1.79 -8.19
C GLY A 51 4.34 -0.67 -8.00
N ALA A 52 5.61 -1.05 -7.90
CA ALA A 52 6.71 -0.13 -7.55
C ALA A 52 6.81 1.11 -8.46
N GLY A 53 7.18 2.26 -7.88
CA GLY A 53 7.36 3.51 -8.60
C GLY A 53 6.06 4.16 -9.11
N SER A 54 4.89 3.63 -8.75
CA SER A 54 3.62 4.13 -9.26
C SER A 54 3.26 5.51 -8.71
N LEU A 55 2.43 6.26 -9.43
CA LEU A 55 1.86 7.53 -8.99
C LEU A 55 0.34 7.42 -8.97
N VAL A 56 -0.26 7.35 -7.79
CA VAL A 56 -1.72 7.44 -7.62
C VAL A 56 -2.08 8.91 -7.44
N THR A 57 -2.81 9.44 -8.43
CA THR A 57 -3.16 10.87 -8.50
C THR A 57 -4.22 11.25 -7.49
N GLU A 58 -4.37 12.55 -7.25
CA GLU A 58 -5.36 13.11 -6.33
C GLU A 58 -6.78 12.59 -6.62
N GLY A 59 -7.51 12.24 -5.56
CA GLY A 59 -8.89 11.73 -5.62
C GLY A 59 -9.06 10.35 -6.29
N LYS A 60 -7.96 9.70 -6.70
CA LYS A 60 -8.05 8.42 -7.40
C LYS A 60 -8.45 7.31 -6.43
N VAL A 61 -9.52 6.60 -6.77
CA VAL A 61 -9.93 5.36 -6.09
C VAL A 61 -9.40 4.15 -6.85
N ILE A 62 -8.62 3.32 -6.15
CA ILE A 62 -8.23 1.98 -6.58
C ILE A 62 -9.15 0.99 -5.86
N PRO A 63 -9.92 0.15 -6.59
CA PRO A 63 -10.84 -0.82 -5.97
C PRO A 63 -10.07 -1.88 -5.17
N PRO A 64 -10.74 -2.69 -4.33
CA PRO A 64 -10.11 -3.80 -3.61
C PRO A 64 -9.69 -4.96 -4.55
N ASN A 65 -8.73 -5.77 -4.10
CA ASN A 65 -8.24 -6.99 -4.75
C ASN A 65 -7.72 -6.81 -6.19
N VAL A 66 -7.08 -5.67 -6.49
CA VAL A 66 -6.49 -5.43 -7.82
C VAL A 66 -5.00 -5.11 -7.77
N LEU A 67 -4.33 -5.40 -8.87
CA LEU A 67 -3.03 -4.82 -9.19
C LEU A 67 -3.26 -3.50 -9.93
N ALA A 68 -2.74 -2.40 -9.38
CA ALA A 68 -2.63 -1.13 -10.08
C ALA A 68 -1.16 -0.74 -10.29
N PHE A 69 -0.83 -0.18 -11.45
CA PHE A 69 0.55 0.16 -11.80
C PHE A 69 0.63 1.37 -12.72
N GLY A 70 1.76 2.08 -12.64
CA GLY A 70 2.15 3.12 -13.59
C GLY A 70 2.12 4.54 -13.03
N ARG A 71 2.46 5.50 -13.88
CA ARG A 71 2.48 6.94 -13.56
C ARG A 71 1.77 7.71 -14.68
N PRO A 72 0.47 8.04 -14.56
CA PRO A 72 -0.40 7.76 -13.41
C PRO A 72 -0.85 6.30 -13.34
N ALA A 73 -1.09 5.80 -12.12
CA ALA A 73 -1.46 4.42 -11.88
C ALA A 73 -2.84 4.09 -12.47
N ARG A 74 -2.97 2.89 -13.04
CA ARG A 74 -4.21 2.34 -13.58
C ARG A 74 -4.39 0.92 -13.06
N VAL A 75 -5.64 0.51 -12.89
CA VAL A 75 -5.97 -0.90 -12.62
C VAL A 75 -5.56 -1.72 -13.83
N ILE A 76 -4.72 -2.71 -13.61
CA ILE A 76 -4.24 -3.61 -14.66
C ILE A 76 -5.12 -4.85 -14.73
N ARG A 77 -5.36 -5.48 -13.57
CA ARG A 77 -6.15 -6.71 -13.44
C ARG A 77 -6.51 -6.98 -11.97
N PRO A 78 -7.48 -7.88 -11.71
CA PRO A 78 -7.63 -8.51 -10.41
C PRO A 78 -6.36 -9.24 -9.98
N LEU A 79 -6.16 -9.33 -8.66
CA LEU A 79 -5.11 -10.16 -8.08
C LEU A 79 -5.48 -11.64 -8.19
N THR A 80 -4.46 -12.48 -8.27
CA THR A 80 -4.63 -13.92 -8.07
C THR A 80 -4.68 -14.26 -6.59
N GLU A 81 -5.25 -15.41 -6.26
CA GLU A 81 -5.24 -15.92 -4.88
C GLU A 81 -3.81 -16.08 -4.34
N GLU A 82 -2.88 -16.53 -5.18
CA GLU A 82 -1.45 -16.65 -4.83
C GLU A 82 -0.83 -15.30 -4.46
N GLU A 83 -1.16 -14.22 -5.19
CA GLU A 83 -0.68 -12.87 -4.89
C GLU A 83 -1.22 -12.36 -3.55
N ILE A 84 -2.49 -12.63 -3.24
CA ILE A 84 -3.11 -12.27 -1.96
C ILE A 84 -2.43 -13.04 -0.82
N GLN A 85 -2.26 -14.36 -0.96
CA GLN A 85 -1.60 -15.20 0.05
C GLN A 85 -0.15 -14.79 0.28
N LYS A 86 0.60 -14.49 -0.80
CA LYS A 86 1.98 -14.01 -0.70
C LYS A 86 2.06 -12.67 0.03
N ASN A 87 1.10 -11.77 -0.20
CA ASN A 87 1.03 -10.51 0.53
C ASN A 87 0.73 -10.73 2.03
N GLN A 88 -0.19 -11.64 2.38
CA GLN A 88 -0.44 -12.00 3.78
C GLN A 88 0.80 -12.59 4.46
N ALA A 89 1.54 -13.47 3.77
CA ALA A 89 2.81 -13.99 4.27
C ALA A 89 3.86 -12.88 4.45
N ASN A 90 3.92 -11.91 3.53
CA ASN A 90 4.81 -10.75 3.65
C ASN A 90 4.47 -9.89 4.88
N ILE A 91 3.18 -9.64 5.14
CA ILE A 91 2.73 -8.92 6.34
C ILE A 91 3.22 -9.62 7.60
N GLN A 92 2.98 -10.93 7.70
CA GLN A 92 3.39 -11.72 8.85
C GLN A 92 4.91 -11.69 9.05
N HIS A 93 5.67 -11.82 7.95
CA HIS A 93 7.12 -11.72 7.98
C HIS A 93 7.63 -10.38 8.55
N TYR A 94 7.05 -9.25 8.14
CA TYR A 94 7.46 -7.94 8.65
C TYR A 94 7.04 -7.69 10.11
N ILE A 95 5.91 -8.27 10.55
CA ILE A 95 5.54 -8.26 11.97
C ILE A 95 6.59 -9.00 12.79
N GLU A 96 6.95 -10.22 12.38
CA GLU A 96 7.99 -11.02 13.05
C GLU A 96 9.33 -10.31 13.06
N LEU A 97 9.77 -9.79 11.90
CA LEU A 97 11.02 -9.05 11.78
C LEU A 97 11.03 -7.84 12.72
N GLY A 98 9.93 -7.09 12.80
CA GLY A 98 9.79 -5.97 13.73
C GLY A 98 9.97 -6.38 15.19
N GLN A 99 9.42 -7.53 15.60
CA GLN A 99 9.63 -8.09 16.94
C GLN A 99 11.09 -8.50 17.17
N GLU A 100 11.76 -9.08 16.18
CA GLU A 100 13.17 -9.45 16.28
C GLU A 100 14.08 -8.24 16.48
N TYR A 101 13.82 -7.14 15.77
CA TYR A 101 14.53 -5.86 15.98
C TYR A 101 14.24 -5.29 17.37
N LEU A 102 12.99 -5.32 17.81
CA LEU A 102 12.63 -4.86 19.16
C LEU A 102 13.32 -5.68 20.26
N ALA A 103 13.54 -6.97 20.01
CA ALA A 103 14.27 -7.88 20.90
C ALA A 103 15.80 -7.75 20.82
N GLY A 104 16.34 -6.89 19.95
CA GLY A 104 17.79 -6.66 19.81
C GLY A 104 18.54 -7.82 19.15
N LYS A 105 17.88 -8.58 18.28
CA LYS A 105 18.52 -9.68 17.51
C LYS A 105 19.50 -9.15 16.45
N TYR A 106 19.38 -7.88 16.07
CA TYR A 106 20.17 -7.19 15.05
C TYR A 106 20.73 -5.87 15.58
#